data_AF-A0A382V4L9-F1
#
_entry.id   AF-A0A382V4L9-F1
#
_cell.length_a   1.000
_cell.length_b   1.000
_cell.length_c   1.000
_cell.angle_alpha   90.00
_cell.angle_beta   90.00
_cell.angle_gamma   90.00
#
_symmetry.space_group_name_H-M   'P 1'
#
loop_
_entity.id
_entity.type
_entity.pdbx_description
1 polymer ?
#
loop_
_entity_poly.entity_id
_entity_poly.type
_entity_poly.pdbx_seq_one_letter_code
_entity_poly.pdbx_strand_id
1 'polypeptide(L)'
;MGPQHPSTHGVLRLLLALDGEIIKSVEPHLGYIHRSIEKMCERDSYKMIVHLTDRMDYLSCHMNNEAVCLAVEKAIELEVSDRVKVIRTIMSELTRLSSHQLWWGVMGMDLGAITSFLYGFRDREMITDIFEETCG
;
A
#
# COMPACT_ATOMS: atom_id res chain seq x y z
N MET A 1 -18.85 9.40 -10.64
CA MET A 1 -18.07 8.18 -10.93
C MET A 1 -18.51 7.06 -10.01
N GLY A 2 -18.85 5.89 -10.57
CA GLY A 2 -19.32 4.74 -9.81
C GLY A 2 -18.19 3.99 -9.08
N PRO A 3 -18.52 3.12 -8.12
CA PRO A 3 -17.54 2.39 -7.30
C PRO A 3 -16.70 1.38 -8.08
N GLN A 4 -17.15 0.99 -9.27
CA GLN A 4 -16.45 0.10 -10.19
C GLN A 4 -16.16 0.88 -11.47
N HIS A 5 -14.95 1.43 -11.57
CA HIS A 5 -14.47 2.13 -12.75
C HIS A 5 -12.95 1.90 -12.88
N PRO A 6 -12.39 1.72 -14.09
CA PRO A 6 -10.95 1.45 -14.24
C PRO A 6 -10.05 2.49 -13.56
N SER A 7 -10.40 3.77 -13.66
CA SER A 7 -9.62 4.87 -13.07
C SER A 7 -9.74 5.03 -11.55
N THR A 8 -10.49 4.15 -10.84
CA THR A 8 -10.62 4.22 -9.38
C THR A 8 -9.61 3.37 -8.62
N HIS A 9 -8.83 2.52 -9.32
CA HIS A 9 -7.76 1.67 -8.75
C HIS A 9 -8.14 0.99 -7.44
N GLY A 10 -9.31 0.35 -7.44
CA GLY A 10 -9.97 -0.15 -6.25
C GLY A 10 -11.42 0.32 -6.23
N VAL A 11 -11.99 0.42 -5.04
CA VAL A 11 -13.40 0.77 -4.84
C VAL A 11 -13.51 2.19 -4.32
N LEU A 12 -13.85 3.13 -5.20
CA LEU A 12 -14.04 4.54 -4.87
C LEU A 12 -15.28 5.07 -5.57
N ARG A 13 -16.20 5.64 -4.80
CA ARG A 13 -17.37 6.33 -5.34
C ARG A 13 -17.21 7.82 -5.14
N LEU A 14 -17.31 8.58 -6.24
CA LEU A 14 -17.29 10.03 -6.23
C LEU A 14 -18.62 10.55 -6.76
N LEU A 15 -19.38 11.24 -5.90
CA LEU A 15 -20.57 11.97 -6.29
C LEU A 15 -20.13 13.36 -6.77
N LEU A 16 -20.37 13.65 -8.04
CA LEU A 16 -19.86 14.83 -8.73
C LEU A 16 -21.03 15.74 -9.12
N ALA A 17 -20.95 17.03 -8.79
CA ALA A 17 -21.80 18.05 -9.38
C ALA A 17 -21.03 18.79 -10.47
N LEU A 18 -21.61 18.84 -11.67
CA LEU A 18 -20.95 19.35 -12.88
C LEU A 18 -21.73 20.53 -13.46
N ASP A 19 -20.99 21.48 -14.03
CA ASP A 19 -21.49 22.58 -14.85
C ASP A 19 -20.76 22.52 -16.20
N GLY A 20 -21.35 21.80 -17.16
CA GLY A 20 -20.64 21.35 -18.35
C GLY A 20 -19.47 20.43 -17.99
N GLU A 21 -18.26 20.83 -18.38
CA GLU A 21 -17.00 20.12 -18.10
C GLU A 21 -16.35 20.54 -16.77
N ILE A 22 -16.90 21.55 -16.09
CA ILE A 22 -16.34 22.08 -14.84
C ILE A 22 -16.95 21.35 -13.65
N ILE A 23 -16.09 20.77 -12.82
CA ILE A 23 -16.49 20.18 -11.53
C ILE A 23 -16.80 21.31 -10.55
N LYS A 24 -18.04 21.39 -10.05
CA LYS A 24 -18.46 22.35 -9.01
C LYS A 24 -18.30 21.80 -7.60
N SER A 25 -18.57 20.51 -7.41
CA SER A 25 -18.33 19.84 -6.13
C SER A 25 -18.06 18.35 -6.33
N VAL A 26 -17.33 17.79 -5.36
CA VAL A 26 -16.99 16.37 -5.26
C VAL A 26 -17.27 15.92 -3.84
N GLU A 27 -18.11 14.91 -3.69
CA GLU A 27 -18.34 14.21 -2.43
C GLU A 27 -17.80 12.77 -2.55
N PRO A 28 -16.66 12.46 -1.90
CA PRO A 28 -16.11 11.12 -1.89
C PRO A 28 -16.85 10.24 -0.87
N HIS A 29 -17.46 9.16 -1.34
CA HIS A 29 -18.00 8.12 -0.47
C HIS A 29 -16.93 7.05 -0.24
N LEU A 30 -16.36 7.06 0.96
CA LEU A 30 -15.32 6.12 1.41
C LEU A 30 -15.92 4.96 2.21
N GLY A 31 -15.08 3.98 2.56
CA GLY A 31 -15.46 2.89 3.48
C GLY A 31 -15.91 1.59 2.83
N TYR A 32 -15.93 1.49 1.50
CA TYR A 32 -16.25 0.24 0.79
C TYR A 32 -15.28 -0.92 1.11
N ILE A 33 -14.06 -0.61 1.54
CA ILE A 33 -13.03 -1.58 1.96
C ILE A 33 -12.79 -1.50 3.48
N HIS A 34 -13.68 -0.85 4.24
CA HIS A 34 -13.56 -0.81 5.69
C HIS A 34 -13.77 -2.21 6.28
N ARG A 35 -12.75 -2.72 6.98
CA ARG A 35 -12.76 -4.06 7.62
C ARG A 35 -12.56 -4.00 9.13
N SER A 36 -12.63 -2.80 9.72
CA SER A 36 -12.44 -2.57 11.16
C SER A 36 -11.16 -3.23 11.71
N ILE A 37 -10.03 -3.08 10.98
CA ILE A 37 -8.72 -3.65 11.37
C ILE A 37 -8.35 -3.22 12.79
N GLU A 38 -8.54 -1.94 13.12
CA GLU A 38 -8.31 -1.39 14.46
C GLU A 38 -9.07 -2.16 15.55
N LYS A 39 -10.33 -2.54 15.28
CA LYS A 39 -11.13 -3.30 16.23
C LYS A 39 -10.65 -4.73 16.41
N MET A 40 -10.11 -5.35 15.35
CA MET A 40 -9.48 -6.67 15.44
C MET A 40 -8.19 -6.60 16.27
N CYS A 41 -7.41 -5.52 16.13
CA CYS A 41 -6.20 -5.29 16.91
C CYS A 41 -6.44 -5.19 18.42
N GLU A 42 -7.64 -4.77 18.87
CA GLU A 42 -7.97 -4.77 20.31
C GLU A 42 -8.06 -6.17 20.92
N ARG A 43 -8.39 -7.18 20.10
CA ARG A 43 -8.54 -8.57 20.53
C ARG A 43 -7.26 -9.37 20.29
N ASP A 44 -6.58 -9.09 19.19
CA ASP A 44 -5.47 -9.91 18.71
C ASP A 44 -4.15 -9.54 19.41
N SER A 45 -3.26 -10.52 19.60
CA SER A 45 -1.94 -10.28 20.19
C SER A 45 -1.04 -9.47 19.25
N TYR A 46 -0.04 -8.75 19.79
CA TYR A 46 0.92 -7.97 18.99
C TYR A 46 1.58 -8.73 17.84
N LYS A 47 1.85 -10.04 18.01
CA LYS A 47 2.42 -10.88 16.95
C LYS A 47 1.42 -11.14 15.81
N MET A 48 0.14 -11.29 16.13
CA MET A 48 -0.91 -11.48 15.13
C MET A 48 -1.22 -10.18 14.39
N ILE A 49 -1.12 -9.03 15.05
CA ILE A 49 -1.39 -7.72 14.44
C ILE A 49 -0.51 -7.46 13.20
N VAL A 50 0.73 -7.97 13.17
CA VAL A 50 1.66 -7.78 12.03
C VAL A 50 1.06 -8.28 10.70
N HIS A 51 0.30 -9.38 10.70
CA HIS A 51 -0.33 -9.85 9.45
C HIS A 51 -1.48 -8.95 8.98
N LEU A 52 -2.07 -8.15 9.89
CA LEU A 52 -3.16 -7.24 9.56
C LEU A 52 -2.60 -5.98 8.91
N THR A 53 -1.41 -5.57 9.32
CA THR A 53 -0.76 -4.33 8.86
C THR A 53 -0.31 -4.43 7.41
N ASP A 54 0.06 -5.63 6.95
CA ASP A 54 0.30 -5.95 5.53
C ASP A 54 -0.87 -5.56 4.61
N ARG A 55 -2.09 -5.60 5.13
CA ARG A 55 -3.33 -5.42 4.36
C ARG A 55 -3.91 -4.01 4.43
N MET A 56 -3.24 -3.10 5.16
CA MET A 56 -3.67 -1.70 5.27
C MET A 56 -3.31 -0.93 4.00
N ASP A 57 -2.04 -1.00 3.60
CA ASP A 57 -1.59 -0.68 2.24
C ASP A 57 -0.91 -1.91 1.63
N TYR A 58 -1.60 -2.52 0.68
CA TYR A 58 -1.20 -3.76 0.03
C TYR A 58 0.01 -3.60 -0.92
N LEU A 59 0.49 -2.38 -1.14
CA LEU A 59 1.71 -2.10 -1.89
C LEU A 59 2.93 -1.89 -1.00
N SER A 60 2.72 -1.60 0.29
CA SER A 60 3.78 -1.23 1.24
C SER A 60 3.80 -2.11 2.50
N CYS A 61 3.52 -3.39 2.34
CA CYS A 61 3.41 -4.38 3.41
C CYS A 61 4.58 -4.32 4.43
N HIS A 62 5.82 -4.40 3.96
CA HIS A 62 7.00 -4.38 4.84
C HIS A 62 7.14 -3.09 5.65
N MET A 63 6.83 -1.94 5.05
CA MET A 63 6.89 -0.64 5.73
C MET A 63 5.81 -0.52 6.81
N ASN A 64 4.60 -1.02 6.54
CA ASN A 64 3.52 -1.04 7.52
C ASN A 64 3.85 -1.96 8.71
N ASN A 65 4.43 -3.12 8.44
CA ASN A 65 4.89 -4.04 9.47
C ASN A 65 6.01 -3.43 10.30
N GLU A 66 6.98 -2.79 9.65
CA GLU A 66 8.07 -2.10 10.32
C GLU A 66 7.54 -1.01 11.25
N ALA A 67 6.57 -0.20 10.81
CA ALA A 67 5.99 0.87 11.62
C ALA A 67 5.36 0.34 12.93
N VAL A 68 4.61 -0.76 12.87
CA VAL A 68 4.02 -1.37 14.07
C VAL A 68 5.09 -2.06 14.93
N CYS A 69 6.05 -2.75 14.32
CA CYS A 69 7.17 -3.33 15.07
C CYS A 69 7.94 -2.26 15.85
N LEU A 70 8.27 -1.12 15.22
CA LEU A 70 8.97 -0.01 15.86
C LEU A 70 8.16 0.58 17.02
N ALA A 71 6.85 0.72 16.86
CA ALA A 71 5.97 1.20 17.93
C ALA A 71 5.97 0.26 19.14
N VAL A 72 5.91 -1.06 18.91
CA VAL A 72 5.96 -2.07 19.98
C VAL A 72 7.34 -2.12 20.62
N GLU A 73 8.41 -2.15 19.84
CA GLU A 73 9.81 -2.16 20.32
C GLU A 73 10.12 -0.96 21.20
N LYS A 74 9.65 0.23 20.80
CA LYS A 74 9.78 1.45 21.59
C LYS A 74 9.00 1.36 22.91
N ALA A 75 7.82 0.76 22.92
CA ALA A 75 7.00 0.63 24.13
C ALA A 75 7.59 -0.33 25.17
N ILE A 76 8.36 -1.34 24.73
CA ILE A 76 9.03 -2.30 25.61
C ILE A 76 10.52 -1.98 25.84
N GLU A 77 10.99 -0.83 25.34
CA GLU A 77 12.39 -0.38 25.43
C GLU A 77 13.41 -1.41 24.90
N LEU A 78 13.05 -2.10 23.81
CA LEU A 78 13.90 -3.11 23.17
C LEU A 78 14.79 -2.47 22.11
N GLU A 79 16.10 -2.63 22.24
CA GLU A 79 17.04 -2.34 21.16
C GLU A 79 17.28 -3.58 20.28
N VAL A 80 17.05 -3.41 18.97
CA VAL A 80 17.38 -4.43 17.96
C VAL A 80 18.82 -4.28 17.46
N SER A 81 19.42 -5.37 17.03
CA SER A 81 20.79 -5.37 16.51
C SER A 81 20.92 -4.56 15.21
N ASP A 82 22.12 -4.04 14.93
CA ASP A 82 22.36 -3.23 13.75
C ASP A 82 22.09 -3.98 12.44
N ARG A 83 22.31 -5.30 12.42
CA ARG A 83 21.95 -6.15 11.27
C ARG A 83 20.45 -6.09 10.98
N VAL A 84 19.59 -6.10 12.01
CA VAL A 84 18.13 -6.02 11.83
C VAL A 84 17.74 -4.66 11.24
N LYS A 85 18.33 -3.57 11.75
CA LYS A 85 18.08 -2.21 11.23
C LYS A 85 18.44 -2.12 9.74
N VAL A 86 19.61 -2.62 9.35
CA VAL A 86 20.05 -2.61 7.94
C VAL A 86 19.12 -3.41 7.04
N ILE A 87 18.72 -4.62 7.46
CA ILE A 87 17.80 -5.46 6.68
C ILE A 87 16.44 -4.76 6.52
N ARG A 88 15.90 -4.18 7.59
CA ARG A 88 14.64 -3.41 7.52
C ARG A 88 14.73 -2.26 6.54
N THR A 89 15.81 -1.48 6.59
CA THR A 89 16.05 -0.41 5.62
C THR A 89 16.03 -0.96 4.21
N ILE A 90 16.81 -2.01 3.90
CA ILE A 90 16.84 -2.60 2.54
C ILE A 90 15.44 -3.03 2.08
N MET A 91 14.69 -3.73 2.93
CA MET A 91 13.33 -4.19 2.60
C MET A 91 12.37 -3.01 2.37
N SER A 92 12.44 -1.97 3.20
CA SER A 92 11.61 -0.77 3.07
C SER A 92 11.96 0.05 1.82
N GLU A 93 13.24 0.13 1.45
CA GLU A 93 13.69 0.78 0.21
C GLU A 93 13.20 0.01 -1.03
N LEU A 94 13.31 -1.33 -1.04
CA LEU A 94 12.77 -2.17 -2.11
C LEU A 94 11.26 -2.04 -2.22
N THR A 95 10.56 -2.02 -1.09
CA THR A 95 9.11 -1.85 -1.03
C THR A 95 8.69 -0.50 -1.59
N ARG A 96 9.43 0.57 -1.25
CA ARG A 96 9.18 1.90 -1.81
C ARG A 96 9.36 1.90 -3.32
N LEU A 97 10.43 1.30 -3.85
CA LEU A 97 10.66 1.21 -5.29
C LEU A 97 9.53 0.45 -6.00
N SER A 98 9.14 -0.71 -5.47
CA SER A 98 8.02 -1.52 -5.99
C SER A 98 6.69 -0.76 -6.02
N SER A 99 6.38 -0.03 -4.93
CA SER A 99 5.18 0.82 -4.83
C SER A 99 5.20 1.94 -5.88
N HIS A 100 6.33 2.62 -6.04
CA HIS A 100 6.46 3.71 -7.02
C HIS A 100 6.40 3.19 -8.45
N GLN A 101 6.96 2.00 -8.72
CA GLN A 101 6.89 1.36 -10.05
C GLN A 101 5.47 1.12 -10.51
N LEU A 102 4.60 0.66 -9.60
CA LEU A 102 3.18 0.54 -9.89
C LEU A 102 2.55 1.93 -10.08
N TRP A 103 2.83 2.88 -9.18
CA TRP A 103 2.24 4.22 -9.22
C TRP A 103 2.45 4.92 -10.57
N TRP A 104 3.69 5.01 -11.07
CA TRP A 104 3.95 5.70 -12.33
C TRP A 104 3.43 4.91 -13.54
N GLY A 105 3.49 3.58 -13.50
CA GLY A 105 2.99 2.73 -14.57
C GLY A 105 1.47 2.84 -14.74
N VAL A 106 0.74 2.86 -13.63
CA VAL A 106 -0.71 2.99 -13.62
C VAL A 106 -1.15 4.42 -13.92
N MET A 107 -0.43 5.43 -13.40
CA MET A 107 -0.67 6.83 -13.77
C MET A 107 -0.55 7.05 -15.28
N GLY A 108 0.47 6.47 -15.92
CA GLY A 108 0.61 6.55 -17.37
C GLY A 108 -0.53 5.84 -18.11
N MET A 109 -1.00 4.68 -17.62
CA MET A 109 -2.17 3.99 -18.16
C MET A 109 -3.44 4.82 -18.09
N ASP A 110 -3.70 5.50 -16.96
CA ASP A 110 -4.88 6.37 -16.79
C ASP A 110 -4.87 7.56 -17.76
N LEU A 111 -3.67 8.04 -18.13
CA LEU A 111 -3.48 9.08 -19.14
C LEU A 111 -3.52 8.53 -20.59
N GLY A 112 -3.65 7.21 -20.76
CA GLY A 112 -3.74 6.53 -22.06
C GLY A 112 -2.44 5.88 -22.56
N ALA A 113 -1.32 5.97 -21.82
CA ALA A 113 -0.02 5.42 -22.20
C ALA A 113 0.20 4.01 -21.61
N ILE A 114 -0.34 2.98 -22.28
CA ILE A 114 -0.27 1.57 -21.82
C ILE A 114 1.16 1.03 -21.68
N THR A 115 2.11 1.50 -22.49
CA THR A 115 3.50 1.03 -22.44
C THR A 115 4.17 1.27 -21.08
N SER A 116 3.81 2.37 -20.41
CA SER A 116 4.33 2.71 -19.08
C SER A 116 3.99 1.62 -18.04
N PHE A 117 2.75 1.13 -18.07
CA PHE A 117 2.28 0.05 -17.21
C PHE A 117 3.08 -1.23 -17.42
N LEU A 118 3.30 -1.63 -18.67
CA LEU A 118 4.06 -2.85 -18.98
C LEU A 118 5.50 -2.80 -18.48
N TYR A 119 6.18 -1.66 -18.63
CA TYR A 119 7.55 -1.49 -18.13
C TYR A 119 7.60 -1.37 -16.61
N GLY A 120 6.65 -0.66 -15.99
CA GLY A 120 6.53 -0.60 -14.54
C GLY A 120 6.37 -1.98 -13.91
N PHE A 121 5.54 -2.84 -14.50
CA PHE A 121 5.36 -4.22 -14.03
C PHE A 121 6.60 -5.09 -14.25
N ARG A 122 7.22 -5.03 -15.44
CA ARG A 122 8.46 -5.80 -15.71
C ARG A 122 9.54 -5.51 -14.67
N ASP A 123 9.78 -4.24 -14.38
CA ASP A 123 10.84 -3.85 -13.44
C ASP A 123 10.44 -4.13 -11.98
N ARG A 124 9.13 -4.18 -11.70
CA ARG A 124 8.58 -4.55 -10.39
C ARG A 124 8.70 -6.05 -10.10
N GLU A 125 8.56 -6.91 -11.09
CA GLU A 125 8.72 -8.36 -10.92
C GLU A 125 10.09 -8.72 -10.34
N MET A 126 11.16 -8.05 -10.76
CA MET A 126 12.50 -8.28 -10.20
C MET A 126 12.56 -8.06 -8.68
N ILE A 127 11.77 -7.12 -8.15
CA ILE A 127 11.68 -6.87 -6.71
C ILE A 127 10.78 -7.92 -6.05
N THR A 128 9.69 -8.31 -6.72
CA THR A 128 8.81 -9.39 -6.25
C THR A 128 9.56 -10.72 -6.13
N ASP A 129 10.44 -11.06 -7.07
CA ASP A 129 11.29 -12.27 -7.01
C ASP A 129 12.16 -12.27 -5.74
N ILE A 130 12.76 -11.12 -5.39
CA ILE A 130 13.53 -10.96 -4.15
C ILE A 130 12.63 -11.15 -2.91
N PHE A 131 11.40 -10.65 -2.96
CA PHE A 131 10.44 -10.84 -1.86
C PHE A 131 10.00 -12.30 -1.72
N GLU A 132 9.81 -13.03 -2.82
CA GLU A 132 9.51 -14.47 -2.81
C GLU A 132 10.67 -15.27 -2.20
N GLU A 133 11.92 -15.00 -2.61
CA GLU A 133 13.10 -15.68 -2.05
C GLU A 133 13.27 -15.45 -0.54
N THR A 134 12.82 -14.30 -0.02
CA THR A 134 13.01 -13.92 1.38
C THR A 134 11.86 -14.32 2.29
N CYS A 135 10.61 -14.25 1.80
CA CYS A 135 9.41 -14.40 2.62
C CYS A 135 8.56 -15.64 2.28
N GLY A 136 8.83 -16.30 1.14
CA GLY A 136 8.07 -17.46 0.65
C GLY A 136 6.91 -17.09 -0.25
#